data_AF-A0A5D3JZT1-F1
#
_entry.id   AF-A0A5D3JZT1-F1
#
_cell.length_a   1.000
_cell.length_b   1.000
_cell.length_c   1.000
_cell.angle_alpha   90.00
_cell.angle_beta   90.00
_cell.angle_gamma   90.00
#
_symmetry.space_group_name_H-M   'P 1'
#
loop_
_entity.id
_entity.type
_entity.pdbx_description
1 polymer ?
#
loop_
_entity_poly.entity_id
_entity_poly.type
_entity_poly.pdbx_seq_one_letter_code
_entity_poly.pdbx_strand_id
1 'polypeptide(L)'
;MRAKTVLTLLCMGLFSQSCVGAYAQTAGSVVRMAQAVSPDDVPPPRKRPQSRLRVTPYYIPDGVYPRYNPGPDAVRECNATYVQEYRPSGTVIVPHMSCYWRRG
;
A
#
# COMPACT_ATOMS: atom_id res chain seq x y z
N MET A 1 12.61 -78.22 -55.53
CA MET A 1 13.99 -77.93 -55.09
C MET A 1 14.15 -76.44 -54.87
N ARG A 2 14.76 -76.08 -53.73
CA ARG A 2 15.42 -74.80 -53.39
C ARG A 2 14.53 -73.57 -53.16
N ALA A 3 14.16 -73.42 -51.89
CA ALA A 3 13.88 -72.14 -51.25
C ALA A 3 15.09 -71.19 -51.38
N LYS A 4 14.82 -69.89 -51.53
CA LYS A 4 15.80 -68.82 -51.38
C LYS A 4 15.25 -67.72 -50.47
N THR A 5 16.03 -67.51 -49.43
CA THR A 5 16.06 -66.52 -48.34
C THR A 5 16.15 -65.06 -48.83
N VAL A 6 15.36 -64.12 -48.29
CA VAL A 6 15.62 -63.15 -47.17
C VAL A 6 16.16 -61.78 -47.64
N LEU A 7 15.53 -60.69 -47.14
CA LEU A 7 16.13 -59.53 -46.44
C LEU A 7 15.55 -58.13 -46.81
N THR A 8 14.85 -57.53 -45.83
CA THR A 8 14.82 -56.11 -45.34
C THR A 8 14.67 -54.88 -46.26
N LEU A 9 13.83 -53.93 -45.79
CA LEU A 9 13.98 -52.46 -45.84
C LEU A 9 12.93 -51.85 -44.89
N LEU A 10 13.03 -50.70 -44.20
CA LEU A 10 14.08 -49.80 -43.68
C LEU A 10 13.33 -48.65 -42.96
N CYS A 11 13.97 -48.01 -41.98
CA CYS A 11 13.73 -46.65 -41.46
C CYS A 11 12.59 -46.38 -40.46
N MET A 12 13.00 -46.28 -39.18
CA MET A 12 12.43 -45.35 -38.20
C MET A 12 13.09 -43.97 -38.31
N GLY A 13 12.32 -42.90 -38.03
CA GLY A 13 12.84 -41.70 -37.38
C GLY A 13 12.29 -40.35 -37.83
N LEU A 14 11.86 -39.55 -36.84
CA LEU A 14 12.07 -38.10 -36.69
C LEU A 14 10.97 -37.07 -37.09
N PHE A 15 10.55 -36.32 -36.05
CA PHE A 15 10.07 -34.92 -36.00
C PHE A 15 8.59 -34.56 -36.28
N SER A 16 7.89 -34.33 -35.16
CA SER A 16 7.23 -33.07 -34.76
C SER A 16 6.55 -32.18 -35.83
N GLN A 17 5.23 -32.02 -35.74
CA GLN A 17 4.53 -30.73 -35.95
C GLN A 17 3.07 -30.80 -35.48
N SER A 18 2.78 -30.05 -34.42
CA SER A 18 1.48 -29.54 -33.99
C SER A 18 0.80 -28.68 -35.07
N CYS A 19 -0.54 -28.62 -35.11
CA CYS A 19 -1.35 -27.37 -35.19
C CYS A 19 -2.85 -27.62 -35.51
N VAL A 20 -3.70 -27.20 -34.57
CA VAL A 20 -4.94 -26.42 -34.72
C VAL A 20 -6.06 -26.91 -35.65
N GLY A 21 -7.21 -27.20 -35.03
CA GLY A 21 -8.54 -27.06 -35.63
C GLY A 21 -9.51 -26.45 -34.62
N ALA A 22 -9.55 -25.12 -34.52
CA ALA A 22 -10.54 -24.40 -33.72
C ALA A 22 -11.79 -24.15 -34.58
N TYR A 23 -12.93 -24.71 -34.20
CA TYR A 23 -14.22 -24.43 -34.82
C TYR A 23 -14.91 -23.30 -34.06
N ALA A 24 -15.05 -22.13 -34.70
CA ALA A 24 -15.79 -20.99 -34.17
C ALA A 24 -17.31 -21.23 -34.31
N GLN A 25 -18.05 -21.16 -33.20
CA GLN A 25 -19.52 -21.04 -33.22
C GLN A 25 -19.92 -19.76 -32.49
N THR A 26 -20.31 -18.78 -33.30
CA THR A 26 -20.86 -17.49 -32.89
C THR A 26 -22.25 -17.69 -32.29
N ALA A 27 -22.35 -17.70 -30.96
CA ALA A 27 -23.62 -17.47 -30.28
C ALA A 27 -23.89 -15.97 -30.25
N GLY A 28 -24.95 -15.53 -30.93
CA GLY A 28 -25.32 -14.12 -31.05
C GLY A 28 -25.51 -13.46 -29.69
N SER A 29 -24.84 -12.33 -29.49
CA SER A 29 -25.01 -11.48 -28.32
C SER A 29 -26.38 -10.79 -28.38
N VAL A 30 -27.40 -11.39 -27.77
CA VAL A 30 -28.61 -10.63 -27.42
C VAL A 30 -28.27 -9.75 -26.23
N VAL A 31 -27.80 -8.54 -26.53
CA VAL A 31 -27.68 -7.46 -25.55
C VAL A 31 -29.10 -7.00 -25.21
N ARG A 32 -29.63 -7.42 -24.05
CA ARG A 32 -30.80 -6.76 -23.46
C ARG A 32 -30.39 -5.35 -23.06
N MET A 33 -30.76 -4.36 -23.88
CA MET A 33 -30.69 -2.95 -23.49
C MET A 33 -31.58 -2.75 -22.26
N ALA A 34 -31.01 -2.32 -21.14
CA ALA A 34 -31.80 -1.79 -20.04
C ALA A 34 -32.48 -0.50 -20.54
N GLN A 35 -33.80 -0.40 -20.44
CA GLN A 35 -34.48 0.87 -20.68
C GLN A 35 -33.92 1.93 -19.71
N ALA A 36 -33.43 3.03 -20.27
CA ALA A 36 -33.08 4.21 -19.49
C ALA A 36 -34.37 4.78 -18.88
N VAL A 37 -34.48 4.73 -17.55
CA VAL A 37 -35.47 5.53 -16.82
C VAL A 37 -35.12 7.00 -17.04
N SER A 38 -36.11 7.82 -17.41
CA SER A 38 -35.91 9.25 -17.57
C SER A 38 -35.39 9.84 -16.24
N PRO A 39 -34.37 10.71 -16.23
CA PRO A 39 -33.86 11.33 -15.01
C PRO A 39 -34.96 12.02 -14.17
N ASP A 40 -36.05 12.41 -14.81
CA ASP A 40 -37.20 13.08 -14.19
C ASP A 40 -38.13 12.13 -13.41
N ASP A 41 -38.07 10.82 -13.63
CA ASP A 41 -38.91 9.82 -12.96
C ASP A 41 -38.30 9.33 -11.63
N VAL A 42 -37.13 9.85 -11.23
CA VAL A 42 -36.45 9.47 -9.99
C VAL A 42 -36.87 10.41 -8.86
N PRO A 43 -37.69 9.98 -7.88
CA PRO A 43 -38.03 10.83 -6.74
C PRO A 43 -36.76 11.22 -5.96
N PRO A 44 -36.66 12.48 -5.50
CA PRO A 44 -35.44 12.96 -4.88
C PRO A 44 -35.13 12.16 -3.61
N PRO A 45 -33.86 11.79 -3.37
CA PRO A 45 -33.48 11.06 -2.17
C PRO A 45 -33.82 11.89 -0.93
N ARG A 46 -34.71 11.36 -0.07
CA ARG A 46 -35.06 11.99 1.21
C ARG A 46 -33.80 12.08 2.06
N LYS A 47 -33.26 13.29 2.24
CA LYS A 47 -32.13 13.58 3.13
C LYS A 47 -32.55 13.30 4.57
N ARG A 48 -32.31 12.08 5.06
CA ARG A 48 -32.37 11.80 6.49
C ARG A 48 -31.25 12.60 7.17
N PRO A 49 -31.53 13.40 8.21
CA PRO A 49 -30.46 14.06 8.97
C PRO A 49 -29.53 12.99 9.52
N GLN A 50 -28.25 13.02 9.15
CA GLN A 50 -27.27 12.10 9.73
C GLN A 50 -27.16 12.42 11.22
N SER A 51 -27.43 11.42 12.07
CA SER A 51 -27.19 11.55 13.51
C SER A 51 -25.70 11.78 13.73
N ARG A 52 -25.32 13.00 14.12
CA ARG A 52 -23.92 13.30 14.44
C ARG A 52 -23.52 12.49 15.66
N LEU A 53 -22.41 11.77 15.55
CA LEU A 53 -21.78 11.09 16.68
C LEU A 53 -21.38 12.17 17.69
N ARG A 54 -21.92 12.10 18.92
CA ARG A 54 -21.50 12.96 20.02
C ARG A 54 -20.19 12.41 20.57
N VAL A 55 -19.09 13.02 20.17
CA VAL A 55 -17.76 12.72 20.73
C VAL A 55 -17.57 13.59 21.96
N THR A 56 -17.63 13.00 23.15
CA THR A 56 -17.14 13.66 24.37
C THR A 56 -15.62 13.61 24.32
N PRO A 57 -14.92 14.75 24.24
CA PRO A 57 -13.46 14.74 24.30
C PRO A 57 -13.05 14.19 25.66
N TYR A 58 -12.17 13.20 25.66
CA TYR A 58 -11.48 12.79 26.86
C TYR A 58 -10.50 13.93 27.18
N TYR A 59 -10.90 14.86 28.05
CA TYR A 59 -10.01 15.92 28.53
C TYR A 59 -8.95 15.27 29.42
N ILE A 60 -7.85 14.87 28.79
CA ILE A 60 -6.59 14.71 29.48
C ILE A 60 -6.09 16.14 29.64
N PRO A 61 -6.03 16.73 30.85
CA PRO A 61 -5.33 18.00 31.01
C PRO A 61 -3.96 17.78 30.41
N ASP A 62 -3.65 18.53 29.35
CA ASP A 62 -2.45 18.35 28.55
C ASP A 62 -1.27 18.22 29.51
N GLY A 63 -0.85 16.98 29.75
CA GLY A 63 0.10 16.60 30.78
C GLY A 63 1.52 17.06 30.44
N VAL A 64 1.61 18.14 29.67
CA VAL A 64 2.83 18.83 29.28
C VAL A 64 3.34 19.57 30.51
N TYR A 65 3.92 18.77 31.39
CA TYR A 65 4.92 19.21 32.34
C TYR A 65 6.10 19.80 31.55
N PRO A 66 6.70 20.93 31.98
CA PRO A 66 6.66 21.44 33.35
C PRO A 66 5.82 22.70 33.53
N ARG A 67 4.92 22.66 34.53
CA ARG A 67 4.29 23.81 35.20
C ARG A 67 5.30 24.67 36.01
N TYR A 68 6.57 24.68 35.63
CA TYR A 68 7.58 25.54 36.27
C TYR A 68 7.48 26.92 35.63
N ASN A 69 6.92 27.89 36.37
CA ASN A 69 7.05 29.29 35.99
C ASN A 69 8.46 29.75 36.39
N PRO A 70 9.38 29.98 35.44
CA PRO A 70 10.76 30.32 35.75
C PRO A 70 10.93 31.73 36.36
N GLY A 71 9.87 32.52 36.35
CA GLY A 71 9.85 33.91 36.85
C GLY A 71 9.87 34.93 35.71
N PRO A 72 9.60 36.21 36.02
CA PRO A 72 9.77 37.31 35.07
C PRO A 72 11.20 37.35 34.52
N ASP A 73 11.34 37.75 33.26
CA ASP A 73 12.62 37.93 32.56
C ASP A 73 13.51 36.67 32.50
N ALA A 74 12.94 35.50 32.75
CA ALA A 74 13.69 34.25 32.65
C ALA A 74 14.08 33.95 31.19
N VAL A 75 15.35 33.65 30.98
CA VAL A 75 15.90 33.29 29.68
C VAL A 75 16.21 31.80 29.65
N ARG A 76 15.90 31.14 28.54
CA ARG A 76 16.27 29.74 28.33
C ARG A 76 17.68 29.69 27.76
N GLU A 77 18.63 29.17 28.54
CA GLU A 77 19.99 28.95 28.08
C GLU A 77 20.17 27.49 27.69
N CYS A 78 20.79 27.26 26.53
CA CYS A 78 21.09 25.94 26.01
C CYS A 78 22.58 25.81 25.74
N ASN A 79 23.18 24.71 26.19
CA ASN A 79 24.52 24.32 25.83
C ASN A 79 24.46 23.08 24.94
N ALA A 80 25.28 23.06 23.89
CA ALA A 80 25.44 21.93 22.99
C ALA A 80 26.89 21.43 23.04
N THR A 81 27.06 20.15 23.34
CA THR A 81 28.36 19.50 23.33
C THR A 81 28.40 18.44 22.24
N TYR A 82 29.47 18.42 21.47
CA TYR A 82 29.69 17.40 20.46
C TYR A 82 30.37 16.20 21.10
N VAL A 83 29.68 15.07 21.11
CA VAL A 83 30.16 13.82 21.73
C VAL A 83 30.35 12.78 20.65
N GLN A 84 31.38 11.95 20.78
CA GLN A 84 31.60 10.83 19.88
C GLN A 84 30.70 9.67 20.32
N GLU A 85 29.80 9.25 19.43
CA GLU A 85 28.97 8.05 19.60
C GLU A 85 29.50 6.93 18.68
N TYR A 86 29.75 5.76 19.26
CA TYR A 86 30.24 4.60 18.51
C TYR A 86 29.06 3.78 18.00
N ARG A 87 28.85 3.77 16.67
CA ARG A 87 27.88 2.90 16.01
C ARG A 87 28.57 1.79 15.22
N PRO A 88 27.88 0.67 14.94
CA PRO A 88 28.43 -0.41 14.10
C PRO A 88 28.90 0.05 12.71
N SER A 89 28.35 1.15 12.18
CA SER A 89 28.73 1.77 10.90
C SER A 89 29.94 2.70 11.00
N GLY A 90 30.45 2.97 12.20
CA GLY A 90 31.53 3.91 12.46
C GLY A 90 31.19 4.95 13.54
N THR A 91 32.21 5.70 13.96
CA THR A 91 32.06 6.77 14.95
C THR A 91 31.41 8.01 14.33
N VAL A 92 30.39 8.55 14.98
CA VAL A 92 29.70 9.78 14.56
C VAL A 92 29.78 10.80 15.67
N ILE A 93 30.03 12.07 15.31
CA ILE A 93 29.97 13.18 16.24
C ILE A 93 28.52 13.66 16.33
N VAL A 94 27.89 13.44 17.49
CA VAL A 94 26.49 13.82 17.74
C VAL A 94 26.39 14.98 18.72
N PRO A 95 25.49 15.96 18.49
CA PRO A 95 25.26 17.04 19.43
C PRO A 95 24.38 16.56 20.59
N HIS A 96 24.89 16.65 21.81
CA HIS A 96 24.11 16.55 23.03
C HIS A 96 23.74 17.95 23.51
N MET A 97 22.44 18.24 23.54
CA MET A 97 21.93 19.55 23.96
C MET A 97 21.28 19.46 25.35
N SER A 98 21.65 20.39 26.23
CA SER A 98 21.03 20.55 27.54
C SER A 98 20.58 22.00 27.68
N CYS A 99 19.31 22.19 28.03
CA CYS A 99 18.70 23.50 28.18
C CYS A 99 18.10 23.66 29.57
N TYR A 100 18.29 24.84 30.16
CA TYR A 100 17.75 25.19 31.46
C TYR A 100 17.28 26.64 31.49
N TRP A 101 16.37 26.95 32.41
CA TRP A 101 15.94 28.32 32.65
C TRP A 101 16.93 29.02 33.57
N ARG A 102 17.42 30.18 33.15
CA ARG A 102 18.12 31.13 34.02
C ARG A 102 17.15 32.19 34.50
N ARG A 103 17.32 32.60 35.76
CA ARG A 103 16.63 33.78 36.28
C ARG A 103 17.23 35.04 35.65
N GLY A 104 16.35 35.99 35.33
CA GLY A 104 16.71 37.31 34.82
C GLY A 104 17.33 38.20 35.88
#